data_AF-A0A353T335-F1
#
_entry.id   AF-A0A353T335-F1
#
_cell.length_a   1.000
_cell.length_b   1.000
_cell.length_c   1.000
_cell.angle_alpha   90.00
_cell.angle_beta   90.00
_cell.angle_gamma   90.00
#
_symmetry.space_group_name_H-M   'P 1'
#
loop_
_entity.id
_entity.type
_entity.pdbx_description
1 polymer ?
#
loop_
_entity_poly.entity_id
_entity_poly.type
_entity_poly.pdbx_seq_one_letter_code
_entity_poly.pdbx_strand_id
1 'polypeptide(L)'
;TSSNQIIALNSVGKNTFREGAYGETTDETGNRIVPYFVDIAVDQNGMVNALEQKTGKVYQFDREGNMTTIFGGLGNKLGQFKMASSIAVDGDGAIYILDYDRNNIQVFQPTRFIRTVQDAIHHHNEGKYGQAKVLWSDVLRIDANYSLAHKGIGKALMKEKKWAEAMEEYNEAEDMKGYSAAFDEYRTDFVRTKFGLILLVIAAIVMVCWFAIKKSRKATRTLVDKYTKWQGGVRL
;
A
#
# COMPACT_ATOMS: atom_id res chain seq x y z
N THR A 1 9.30 20.83 11.02
CA THR A 1 9.70 20.54 9.62
C THR A 1 10.94 19.63 9.57
N SER A 2 10.87 18.46 10.24
CA SER A 2 11.57 17.22 9.86
C SER A 2 10.97 16.11 10.74
N SER A 3 9.94 15.42 10.25
CA SER A 3 9.18 14.44 11.06
C SER A 3 9.83 13.06 11.11
N ASN A 4 11.12 12.93 10.81
CA ASN A 4 11.82 11.65 10.79
C ASN A 4 12.23 11.21 12.20
N GLN A 5 11.24 10.94 13.04
CA GLN A 5 11.45 10.47 14.42
C GLN A 5 12.18 9.11 14.43
N ILE A 6 11.91 8.28 13.42
CA ILE A 6 12.57 6.99 13.17
C ILE A 6 13.06 6.99 11.73
N ILE A 7 14.33 6.61 11.54
CA ILE A 7 14.93 6.40 10.22
C ILE A 7 15.63 5.05 10.19
N ALA A 8 15.63 4.41 9.03
CA ALA A 8 16.39 3.20 8.78
C ALA A 8 17.38 3.49 7.65
N LEU A 9 18.67 3.47 7.95
CA LEU A 9 19.69 3.78 6.96
C LEU A 9 20.23 2.48 6.34
N ASN A 10 20.28 2.43 5.02
CA ASN A 10 21.04 1.38 4.34
C ASN A 10 22.55 1.62 4.44
N SER A 11 23.35 0.71 3.87
CA SER A 11 24.83 0.77 3.91
C SER A 11 25.45 2.00 3.26
N VAL A 12 24.69 2.76 2.47
CA VAL A 12 25.14 4.00 1.83
C VAL A 12 24.55 5.26 2.51
N GLY A 13 23.93 5.11 3.67
CA GLY A 13 23.38 6.23 4.45
C GLY A 13 22.06 6.78 3.92
N LYS A 14 21.37 6.05 3.03
CA LYS A 14 20.05 6.44 2.51
C LYS A 14 18.95 5.90 3.42
N ASN A 15 18.01 6.77 3.81
CA ASN A 15 16.82 6.36 4.53
C ASN A 15 15.94 5.44 3.67
N THR A 16 15.63 4.25 4.17
CA THR A 16 14.75 3.26 3.55
C THR A 16 13.33 3.32 4.10
N PHE A 17 13.16 3.91 5.29
CA PHE A 17 11.85 4.16 5.88
C PHE A 17 11.17 5.33 5.16
N ARG A 18 9.84 5.28 5.07
CA ARG A 18 9.05 6.37 4.48
C ARG A 18 9.28 7.66 5.26
N GLU A 19 9.34 8.79 4.55
CA GLU A 19 9.34 10.09 5.21
C GLU A 19 7.98 10.33 5.87
N GLY A 20 7.98 10.80 7.10
CA GLY A 20 6.74 11.00 7.87
C GLY A 20 6.93 10.73 9.35
N ALA A 21 5.91 11.07 10.12
CA ALA A 21 5.88 10.75 11.55
C ALA A 21 5.50 9.28 11.77
N TYR A 22 6.01 8.72 12.86
CA TYR A 22 5.82 7.32 13.25
C TYR A 22 5.07 7.25 14.58
N GLY A 23 4.25 6.21 14.74
CA GLY A 23 3.33 6.04 15.86
C GLY A 23 2.02 6.81 15.67
N GLU A 24 1.26 6.98 16.75
CA GLU A 24 0.03 7.77 16.72
C GLU A 24 0.38 9.27 16.66
N THR A 25 -0.09 9.96 15.63
CA THR A 25 0.18 11.39 15.41
C THR A 25 -1.03 12.27 15.74
N THR A 26 -2.11 11.64 16.19
CA THR A 26 -3.35 12.28 16.55
C THR A 26 -3.87 11.62 17.82
N ASP A 27 -4.32 12.41 18.78
CA ASP A 27 -4.98 11.88 19.98
C ASP A 27 -6.48 11.59 19.73
N GLU A 28 -7.16 11.07 20.75
CA GLU A 28 -8.59 10.73 20.69
C GLU A 28 -9.50 11.93 20.39
N THR A 29 -9.02 13.15 20.61
CA THR A 29 -9.75 14.40 20.38
C THR A 29 -9.47 15.00 18.99
N GLY A 30 -8.62 14.36 18.19
CA GLY A 30 -8.23 14.85 16.87
C GLY A 30 -7.07 15.84 16.90
N ASN A 31 -6.48 16.12 18.06
CA ASN A 31 -5.34 17.03 18.15
C ASN A 31 -4.06 16.33 17.69
N ARG A 32 -3.23 17.08 16.98
CA ARG A 32 -1.94 16.55 16.52
C ARG A 32 -0.99 16.35 17.69
N ILE A 33 -0.48 15.13 17.82
CA ILE A 33 0.58 14.76 18.76
C ILE A 33 1.85 14.32 18.01
N VAL A 34 2.97 14.39 18.71
CA VAL A 34 4.28 13.94 18.20
C VAL A 34 4.82 12.94 19.23
N PRO A 35 4.87 11.64 18.89
CA PRO A 35 5.46 10.62 19.75
C PRO A 35 6.88 10.97 20.21
N TYR A 36 7.14 10.80 21.51
CA TYR A 36 8.47 10.97 22.08
C TYR A 36 9.09 9.60 22.33
N PHE A 37 9.75 9.07 21.29
CA PHE A 37 10.47 7.80 21.39
C PHE A 37 11.73 7.96 22.23
N VAL A 38 11.90 7.08 23.22
CA VAL A 38 13.04 7.11 24.15
C VAL A 38 14.02 5.97 23.93
N ASP A 39 13.58 4.87 23.33
CA ASP A 39 14.43 3.72 23.03
C ASP A 39 13.85 2.88 21.88
N ILE A 40 14.68 2.05 21.26
CA ILE A 40 14.33 1.19 20.14
C ILE A 40 15.06 -0.16 20.20
N ALA A 41 14.36 -1.25 19.90
CA ALA A 41 14.93 -2.58 19.79
C ALA A 41 14.51 -3.26 18.48
N VAL A 42 15.45 -3.87 17.78
CA VAL A 42 15.21 -4.54 16.49
C VAL A 42 15.44 -6.04 16.66
N ASP A 43 14.46 -6.85 16.25
CA ASP A 43 14.59 -8.31 16.33
C ASP A 43 15.37 -8.90 15.13
N GLN A 44 15.61 -10.20 15.16
CA GLN A 44 16.31 -10.92 14.08
C GLN A 44 15.60 -10.88 12.72
N ASN A 45 14.28 -10.69 12.71
CA ASN A 45 13.45 -10.55 11.52
C ASN A 45 13.41 -9.09 11.02
N GLY A 46 14.06 -8.17 11.72
CA GLY A 46 14.08 -6.74 11.42
C GLY A 46 12.79 -6.01 11.78
N MET A 47 11.98 -6.57 12.69
CA MET A 47 10.88 -5.85 13.31
C MET A 47 11.44 -4.82 14.27
N VAL A 48 10.99 -3.58 14.11
CA VAL A 48 11.44 -2.43 14.88
C VAL A 48 10.45 -2.14 15.99
N ASN A 49 10.87 -2.24 17.24
CA ASN A 49 10.05 -1.96 18.43
C ASN A 49 10.49 -0.62 19.02
N ALA A 50 9.63 0.39 18.97
CA ALA A 50 9.92 1.73 19.46
C ALA A 50 9.10 2.03 20.72
N LEU A 51 9.78 2.41 21.80
CA LEU A 51 9.16 2.75 23.08
C LEU A 51 8.89 4.25 23.16
N GLU A 52 7.64 4.62 23.38
CA GLU A 52 7.21 6.01 23.54
C GLU A 52 6.94 6.31 25.01
N GLN A 53 7.56 7.37 25.53
CA GLN A 53 7.56 7.63 26.98
C GLN A 53 6.30 8.34 27.48
N LYS A 54 5.71 9.28 26.71
CA LYS A 54 4.60 10.10 27.24
C LYS A 54 3.31 9.32 27.40
N THR A 55 3.10 8.30 26.59
CA THR A 55 1.93 7.43 26.56
C THR A 55 2.24 6.04 27.09
N GLY A 56 3.52 5.69 27.25
CA GLY A 56 3.94 4.34 27.66
C GLY A 56 3.63 3.28 26.61
N LYS A 57 3.30 3.70 25.38
CA LYS A 57 2.97 2.79 24.27
C LYS A 57 4.24 2.30 23.59
N VAL A 58 4.16 1.07 23.12
CA VAL A 58 5.19 0.43 22.30
C VAL A 58 4.61 0.26 20.91
N TYR A 59 5.35 0.71 19.91
CA TYR A 59 4.97 0.62 18.52
C TYR A 59 5.89 -0.38 17.81
N GLN A 60 5.32 -1.36 17.14
CA GLN A 60 6.08 -2.26 16.27
C GLN A 60 5.93 -1.85 14.81
N PHE A 61 7.04 -1.88 14.07
CA PHE A 61 7.08 -1.59 12.65
C PHE A 61 7.81 -2.71 11.89
N ASP A 62 7.36 -2.99 10.66
CA ASP A 62 8.10 -3.83 9.73
C ASP A 62 9.28 -3.09 9.08
N ARG A 63 10.03 -3.77 8.20
CA ARG A 63 11.21 -3.21 7.52
C ARG A 63 10.87 -2.11 6.51
N GLU A 64 9.60 -2.00 6.12
CA GLU A 64 9.07 -0.95 5.27
C GLU A 64 8.53 0.25 6.07
N GLY A 65 8.55 0.16 7.40
CA GLY A 65 8.03 1.19 8.31
C GLY A 65 6.51 1.18 8.45
N ASN A 66 5.83 0.09 8.07
CA ASN A 66 4.40 -0.09 8.37
C ASN A 66 4.25 -0.52 9.82
N MET A 67 3.31 0.11 10.52
CA MET A 67 3.00 -0.25 11.90
C MET A 67 2.23 -1.56 11.94
N THR A 68 2.67 -2.51 12.76
CA THR A 68 2.06 -3.84 12.86
C THR A 68 1.23 -3.99 14.14
N THR A 69 1.70 -3.45 15.25
CA THR A 69 0.96 -3.49 16.51
C THR A 69 1.34 -2.34 17.42
N ILE A 70 0.39 -1.98 18.29
CA ILE A 70 0.57 -1.06 19.40
C ILE A 70 0.11 -1.78 20.66
N PHE A 71 0.90 -1.70 21.72
CA PHE A 71 0.53 -2.23 23.03
C PHE A 71 1.19 -1.40 24.13
N GLY A 72 0.90 -1.74 25.39
CA GLY A 72 1.37 -0.95 26.52
C GLY A 72 0.41 0.18 26.87
N GLY A 73 0.94 1.20 27.54
CA GLY A 73 0.18 2.37 27.97
C GLY A 73 0.55 2.81 29.38
N LEU A 74 0.25 4.07 29.73
CA LEU A 74 0.32 4.52 31.11
C LEU A 74 -0.77 3.89 31.96
N GLY A 75 -0.43 3.57 33.21
CA GLY A 75 -1.39 3.08 34.20
C GLY A 75 -0.80 2.02 35.11
N ASN A 76 -1.61 1.53 36.07
CA ASN A 76 -1.17 0.70 37.19
C ASN A 76 -1.49 -0.80 37.04
N LYS A 77 -1.89 -1.24 35.85
CA LYS A 77 -2.19 -2.66 35.57
C LYS A 77 -1.00 -3.37 34.92
N LEU A 78 -1.03 -4.70 34.96
CA LEU A 78 -0.07 -5.51 34.19
C LEU A 78 -0.14 -5.15 32.71
N GLY A 79 1.01 -4.94 32.09
CA GLY A 79 1.12 -4.45 30.73
C GLY A 79 1.12 -2.92 30.60
N GLN A 80 0.97 -2.17 31.71
CA GLN A 80 1.04 -0.71 31.73
C GLN A 80 2.24 -0.21 32.54
N PHE A 81 2.66 1.03 32.30
CA PHE A 81 3.88 1.62 32.85
C PHE A 81 3.60 2.92 33.60
N LYS A 82 4.49 3.27 34.54
CA LYS A 82 4.54 4.61 35.13
C LYS A 82 5.58 5.47 34.41
N MET A 83 6.78 4.93 34.17
CA MET A 83 7.80 5.57 33.34
C MET A 83 8.66 4.53 32.63
N ALA A 84 8.15 4.02 31.49
CA ALA A 84 8.93 3.13 30.64
C ALA A 84 10.14 3.88 30.05
N SER A 85 11.32 3.28 30.17
CA SER A 85 12.61 3.96 29.94
C SER A 85 13.53 3.25 28.97
N SER A 86 13.42 1.93 28.82
CA SER A 86 14.25 1.15 27.89
C SER A 86 13.52 -0.11 27.43
N ILE A 87 13.88 -0.59 26.24
CA ILE A 87 13.30 -1.76 25.58
C ILE A 87 14.39 -2.68 25.03
N ALA A 88 14.21 -4.00 25.18
CA ALA A 88 15.05 -5.01 24.55
C ALA A 88 14.19 -6.16 23.99
N VAL A 89 14.70 -6.88 23.01
CA VAL A 89 14.05 -8.05 22.39
C VAL A 89 15.00 -9.23 22.36
N ASP A 90 14.50 -10.43 22.67
CA ASP A 90 15.29 -11.67 22.59
C ASP A 90 15.10 -12.41 21.25
N GLY A 91 15.76 -13.57 21.12
CA GLY A 91 15.69 -14.39 19.91
C GLY A 91 14.33 -15.08 19.67
N ASP A 92 13.48 -15.16 20.68
CA ASP A 92 12.13 -15.73 20.57
C ASP A 92 11.06 -14.64 20.31
N GLY A 93 11.50 -13.37 20.22
CA GLY A 93 10.63 -12.21 20.01
C GLY A 93 9.97 -11.71 21.29
N ALA A 94 10.42 -12.15 22.48
CA ALA A 94 9.93 -11.59 23.74
C ALA A 94 10.52 -10.20 23.97
N ILE A 95 9.67 -9.28 24.43
CA ILE A 95 10.03 -7.87 24.61
C ILE A 95 10.13 -7.57 26.10
N TYR A 96 11.27 -7.03 26.52
CA TYR A 96 11.60 -6.66 27.89
C TYR A 96 11.54 -5.13 28.00
N ILE A 97 10.76 -4.62 28.95
CA ILE A 97 10.61 -3.16 29.14
C ILE A 97 10.89 -2.81 30.59
N LEU A 98 11.83 -1.88 30.79
CA LEU A 98 12.17 -1.31 32.09
C LEU A 98 11.23 -0.15 32.43
N ASP A 99 10.44 -0.30 33.48
CA ASP A 99 9.73 0.81 34.13
C ASP A 99 10.64 1.41 35.21
N TYR A 100 11.28 2.53 34.89
CA TYR A 100 12.28 3.15 35.75
C TYR A 100 11.69 3.54 37.11
N ASP A 101 10.49 4.10 37.10
CA ASP A 101 9.86 4.61 38.32
C ASP A 101 9.37 3.47 39.22
N ARG A 102 8.84 2.38 38.63
CA ARG A 102 8.46 1.20 39.39
C ARG A 102 9.61 0.28 39.75
N ASN A 103 10.79 0.53 39.20
CA ASN A 103 11.98 -0.30 39.37
C ASN A 103 11.70 -1.79 39.05
N ASN A 104 10.99 -2.05 37.95
CA ASN A 104 10.68 -3.40 37.50
C ASN A 104 10.86 -3.56 36.00
N ILE A 105 10.97 -4.82 35.56
CA ILE A 105 10.97 -5.20 34.15
C ILE A 105 9.71 -6.01 33.88
N GLN A 106 8.96 -5.63 32.85
CA GLN A 106 7.84 -6.41 32.34
C GLN A 106 8.25 -7.10 31.04
N VAL A 107 7.85 -8.37 30.88
CA VAL A 107 8.16 -9.18 29.71
C VAL A 107 6.88 -9.47 28.94
N PHE A 108 6.87 -9.15 27.65
CA PHE A 108 5.76 -9.36 26.74
C PHE A 108 6.09 -10.48 25.78
N GLN A 109 5.15 -11.42 25.64
CA GLN A 109 5.24 -12.52 24.69
C GLN A 109 4.33 -12.23 23.51
N PRO A 110 4.79 -12.46 22.26
CA PRO A 110 3.93 -12.28 21.11
C PRO A 110 2.80 -13.31 21.17
N THR A 111 1.56 -12.82 21.04
CA THR A 111 0.40 -13.68 20.94
C THR A 111 0.47 -14.50 19.65
N ARG A 112 -0.33 -15.56 19.54
CA ARG A 112 -0.43 -16.31 18.29
C ARG A 112 -0.72 -15.40 17.08
N PHE A 113 -1.60 -14.42 17.25
CA PHE A 113 -1.93 -13.46 16.20
C PHE A 113 -0.71 -12.67 15.74
N ILE A 114 0.05 -12.09 16.69
CA ILE A 114 1.25 -11.30 16.38
C ILE A 114 2.34 -12.17 15.76
N ARG A 115 2.52 -13.42 16.23
CA ARG A 115 3.44 -14.37 15.59
C ARG A 115 3.06 -14.62 14.14
N THR A 116 1.79 -14.86 13.85
CA THR A 116 1.32 -15.07 12.46
C THR A 116 1.56 -13.84 11.58
N VAL A 117 1.34 -12.62 12.10
CA VAL A 117 1.68 -11.38 11.38
C VAL A 117 3.19 -11.29 11.10
N GLN A 118 4.03 -11.55 12.12
CA GLN A 118 5.49 -11.51 11.99
C GLN A 118 6.01 -12.57 11.00
N ASP A 119 5.47 -13.79 11.05
CA ASP A 119 5.82 -14.88 10.13
C ASP A 119 5.41 -14.55 8.68
N ALA A 120 4.24 -13.93 8.50
CA ALA A 120 3.78 -13.50 7.18
C ALA A 120 4.71 -12.44 6.58
N ILE A 121 5.15 -11.48 7.38
CA ILE A 121 6.14 -10.46 7.01
C ILE A 121 7.49 -11.11 6.69
N HIS A 122 7.95 -12.03 7.53
CA HIS A 122 9.21 -12.74 7.32
C HIS A 122 9.21 -13.48 5.97
N HIS A 123 8.19 -14.30 5.68
CA HIS A 123 8.08 -14.99 4.40
C HIS A 123 7.92 -14.04 3.22
N HIS A 124 7.24 -12.90 3.41
CA HIS A 124 7.16 -11.87 2.38
C HIS A 124 8.54 -11.31 2.02
N ASN A 125 9.36 -11.02 3.04
CA ASN A 125 10.70 -10.48 2.90
C ASN A 125 11.67 -11.47 2.26
N GLU A 126 11.46 -12.77 2.48
CA GLU A 126 12.18 -13.85 1.80
C GLU A 126 11.71 -14.08 0.35
N GLY A 127 10.68 -13.38 -0.12
CA GLY A 127 10.08 -13.57 -1.44
C GLY A 127 9.17 -14.80 -1.55
N LYS A 128 8.85 -15.47 -0.43
CA LYS A 128 7.95 -16.63 -0.35
C LYS A 128 6.49 -16.16 -0.30
N TYR A 129 6.05 -15.45 -1.34
CA TYR A 129 4.74 -14.78 -1.39
C TYR A 129 3.54 -15.72 -1.20
N GLY A 130 3.61 -16.96 -1.68
CA GLY A 130 2.55 -17.95 -1.49
C GLY A 130 2.36 -18.34 -0.01
N GLN A 131 3.46 -18.55 0.72
CA GLN A 131 3.42 -18.86 2.16
C GLN A 131 2.94 -17.65 2.96
N ALA A 132 3.47 -16.46 2.64
CA ALA A 132 3.03 -15.21 3.25
C ALA A 132 1.52 -14.99 3.06
N LYS A 133 0.99 -15.25 1.84
CA LYS A 133 -0.44 -15.09 1.54
C LYS A 133 -1.32 -15.98 2.41
N VAL A 134 -0.93 -17.24 2.63
CA VAL A 134 -1.67 -18.17 3.52
C VAL A 134 -1.74 -17.62 4.95
N LEU A 135 -0.60 -17.14 5.47
CA LEU A 135 -0.55 -16.56 6.82
C LEU A 135 -1.37 -15.26 6.90
N TRP A 136 -1.33 -14.41 5.88
CA TRP A 136 -2.18 -13.22 5.82
C TRP A 136 -3.67 -13.57 5.79
N SER A 137 -4.06 -14.63 5.08
CA SER A 137 -5.45 -15.12 5.14
C SER A 137 -5.83 -15.61 6.54
N ASP A 138 -4.90 -16.24 7.27
CA ASP A 138 -5.12 -16.61 8.67
C ASP A 138 -5.26 -15.40 9.60
N VAL A 139 -4.51 -14.31 9.33
CA VAL A 139 -4.67 -13.03 10.04
C VAL A 139 -6.07 -12.46 9.78
N LEU A 140 -6.51 -12.40 8.52
CA LEU A 140 -7.85 -11.89 8.16
C LEU A 140 -9.00 -12.73 8.71
N ARG A 141 -8.77 -14.01 8.96
CA ARG A 141 -9.77 -14.87 9.63
C ARG A 141 -9.98 -14.50 11.10
N ILE A 142 -8.99 -13.86 11.73
CA ILE A 142 -9.06 -13.39 13.12
C ILE A 142 -9.53 -11.93 13.15
N ASP A 143 -8.96 -11.08 12.29
CA ASP A 143 -9.31 -9.67 12.14
C ASP A 143 -9.44 -9.32 10.65
N ALA A 144 -10.68 -9.33 10.16
CA ALA A 144 -11.00 -9.08 8.77
C ALA A 144 -10.70 -7.65 8.30
N ASN A 145 -10.46 -6.71 9.20
CA ASN A 145 -10.17 -5.31 8.87
C ASN A 145 -8.68 -4.98 9.04
N TYR A 146 -7.82 -5.99 9.25
CA TYR A 146 -6.39 -5.78 9.45
C TYR A 146 -5.71 -5.34 8.15
N SER A 147 -5.67 -4.03 7.92
CA SER A 147 -5.22 -3.42 6.65
C SER A 147 -3.87 -3.94 6.14
N LEU A 148 -2.90 -4.22 7.01
CA LEU A 148 -1.59 -4.72 6.60
C LEU A 148 -1.66 -6.12 5.97
N ALA A 149 -2.59 -6.97 6.41
CA ALA A 149 -2.79 -8.29 5.80
C ALA A 149 -3.34 -8.16 4.38
N HIS A 150 -4.33 -7.28 4.18
CA HIS A 150 -4.83 -6.94 2.85
C HIS A 150 -3.70 -6.43 1.93
N LYS A 151 -2.83 -5.51 2.40
CA LYS A 151 -1.64 -5.08 1.63
C LYS A 151 -0.72 -6.25 1.31
N GLY A 152 -0.49 -7.13 2.28
CA GLY A 152 0.34 -8.32 2.13
C GLY A 152 -0.17 -9.28 1.03
N ILE A 153 -1.49 -9.56 1.03
CA ILE A 153 -2.16 -10.37 0.01
C ILE A 153 -2.14 -9.66 -1.34
N GLY A 154 -2.47 -8.36 -1.40
CA GLY A 154 -2.41 -7.55 -2.61
C GLY A 154 -1.03 -7.59 -3.27
N LYS A 155 0.05 -7.48 -2.49
CA LYS A 155 1.42 -7.64 -3.00
C LYS A 155 1.70 -9.04 -3.55
N ALA A 156 1.19 -10.09 -2.90
CA ALA A 156 1.32 -11.47 -3.41
C ALA A 156 0.55 -11.67 -4.72
N LEU A 157 -0.67 -11.16 -4.82
CA LEU A 157 -1.51 -11.21 -6.02
C LEU A 157 -0.88 -10.45 -7.20
N MET A 158 -0.23 -9.32 -6.92
CA MET A 158 0.57 -8.60 -7.93
C MET A 158 1.68 -9.49 -8.52
N LYS A 159 2.33 -10.33 -7.71
CA LYS A 159 3.34 -11.27 -8.20
C LYS A 159 2.73 -12.41 -9.02
N GLU A 160 1.50 -12.79 -8.70
CA GLU A 160 0.70 -13.78 -9.44
C GLU A 160 0.01 -13.20 -10.70
N LYS A 161 0.16 -11.90 -10.98
CA LYS A 161 -0.50 -11.17 -12.07
C LYS A 161 -2.03 -11.15 -11.98
N LYS A 162 -2.57 -11.35 -10.78
CA LYS A 162 -4.01 -11.27 -10.48
C LYS A 162 -4.38 -9.83 -10.16
N TRP A 163 -4.33 -8.96 -11.17
CA TRP A 163 -4.43 -7.51 -10.97
C TRP A 163 -5.76 -7.06 -10.38
N ALA A 164 -6.87 -7.67 -10.80
CA ALA A 164 -8.20 -7.36 -10.30
C ALA A 164 -8.36 -7.69 -8.81
N GLU A 165 -7.99 -8.91 -8.42
CA GLU A 165 -7.99 -9.35 -7.01
C GLU A 165 -7.03 -8.47 -6.18
N ALA A 166 -5.86 -8.10 -6.72
CA ALA A 166 -4.93 -7.22 -6.02
C ALA A 166 -5.51 -5.81 -5.77
N MET A 167 -6.26 -5.26 -6.74
CA MET A 167 -6.94 -3.97 -6.57
C MET A 167 -7.98 -4.03 -5.47
N GLU A 168 -8.76 -5.11 -5.37
CA GLU A 168 -9.75 -5.30 -4.29
C GLU A 168 -9.05 -5.29 -2.92
N GLU A 169 -7.99 -6.07 -2.75
CA GLU A 169 -7.21 -6.10 -1.51
C GLU A 169 -6.60 -4.75 -1.15
N TYR A 170 -6.04 -4.02 -2.12
CA TYR A 170 -5.52 -2.68 -1.83
C TYR A 170 -6.61 -1.67 -1.49
N ASN A 171 -7.83 -1.84 -2.02
CA ASN A 171 -8.97 -1.02 -1.65
C ASN A 171 -9.39 -1.28 -0.20
N GLU A 172 -9.51 -2.55 0.22
CA GLU A 172 -9.79 -2.92 1.62
C GLU A 172 -8.70 -2.41 2.57
N ALA A 173 -7.45 -2.34 2.10
CA ALA A 173 -6.34 -1.80 2.87
C ALA A 173 -6.26 -0.25 2.90
N GLU A 174 -7.18 0.45 2.22
CA GLU A 174 -7.12 1.88 1.94
C GLU A 174 -5.76 2.33 1.33
N ASP A 175 -5.10 1.43 0.58
CA ASP A 175 -3.81 1.68 -0.06
C ASP A 175 -4.00 2.18 -1.49
N MET A 176 -4.29 3.47 -1.62
CA MET A 176 -4.47 4.11 -2.93
C MET A 176 -3.24 3.96 -3.84
N LYS A 177 -2.03 3.91 -3.28
CA LYS A 177 -0.80 3.73 -4.07
C LYS A 177 -0.72 2.33 -4.64
N GLY A 178 -0.97 1.31 -3.80
CA GLY A 178 -1.05 -0.08 -4.22
C GLY A 178 -2.14 -0.30 -5.28
N TYR A 179 -3.33 0.25 -5.04
CA TYR A 179 -4.46 0.19 -5.97
C TYR A 179 -4.08 0.77 -7.34
N SER A 180 -3.52 1.98 -7.37
CA SER A 180 -3.12 2.62 -8.63
C SER A 180 -2.07 1.80 -9.38
N ALA A 181 -1.09 1.23 -8.66
CA ALA A 181 -0.08 0.38 -9.28
C ALA A 181 -0.70 -0.89 -9.90
N ALA A 182 -1.64 -1.52 -9.20
CA ALA A 182 -2.36 -2.68 -9.72
C ALA A 182 -3.25 -2.33 -10.93
N PHE A 183 -3.91 -1.17 -10.89
CA PHE A 183 -4.71 -0.67 -12.01
C PHE A 183 -3.86 -0.38 -13.26
N ASP A 184 -2.65 0.14 -13.09
CA ASP A 184 -1.71 0.40 -14.19
C ASP A 184 -1.29 -0.89 -14.90
N GLU A 185 -1.02 -1.95 -14.13
CA GLU A 185 -0.71 -3.26 -14.69
C GLU A 185 -1.94 -3.89 -15.33
N TYR A 186 -3.11 -3.81 -14.69
CA TYR A 186 -4.37 -4.27 -15.24
C TYR A 186 -4.67 -3.65 -16.61
N ARG A 187 -4.56 -2.32 -16.74
CA ARG A 187 -4.83 -1.63 -18.01
C ARG A 187 -3.82 -2.03 -19.08
N THR A 188 -2.54 -2.15 -18.71
CA THR A 188 -1.47 -2.53 -19.63
C THR A 188 -1.70 -3.93 -20.16
N ASP A 189 -2.05 -4.86 -19.28
CA ASP A 189 -2.36 -6.24 -19.63
C ASP A 189 -3.62 -6.34 -20.52
N PHE A 190 -4.66 -5.58 -20.19
CA PHE A 190 -5.88 -5.48 -21.01
C PHE A 190 -5.57 -5.02 -22.43
N VAL A 191 -4.82 -3.92 -22.58
CA VAL A 191 -4.46 -3.37 -23.90
C VAL A 191 -3.60 -4.37 -24.68
N ARG A 192 -2.62 -5.02 -24.04
CA ARG A 192 -1.77 -6.04 -24.69
C ARG A 192 -2.60 -7.21 -25.20
N THR A 193 -3.47 -7.74 -24.36
CA THR A 193 -4.32 -8.90 -24.69
C THR A 193 -5.36 -8.56 -25.77
N LYS A 194 -5.89 -7.34 -25.77
CA LYS A 194 -6.90 -6.88 -26.72
C LYS A 194 -6.32 -6.11 -27.91
N PHE A 195 -5.00 -6.04 -28.05
CA PHE A 195 -4.32 -5.19 -29.03
C PHE A 195 -4.82 -5.41 -30.47
N GLY A 196 -4.94 -6.68 -30.89
CA GLY A 196 -5.44 -7.02 -32.23
C GLY A 196 -6.87 -6.55 -32.47
N LEU A 197 -7.76 -6.73 -31.48
CA LEU A 197 -9.15 -6.25 -31.57
C LEU A 197 -9.21 -4.73 -31.61
N ILE A 198 -8.38 -4.05 -30.82
CA ILE A 198 -8.29 -2.58 -30.82
C ILE A 198 -7.87 -2.08 -32.21
N LEU A 199 -6.85 -2.68 -32.83
CA LEU A 199 -6.43 -2.33 -34.18
C LEU A 199 -7.52 -2.58 -35.23
N LEU A 200 -8.25 -3.68 -35.13
CA LEU A 200 -9.36 -3.98 -36.03
C LEU A 200 -10.49 -2.94 -35.91
N VAL A 201 -10.85 -2.55 -34.69
CA VAL A 201 -11.85 -1.50 -34.44
C VAL A 201 -11.37 -0.15 -35.01
N ILE A 202 -10.11 0.21 -34.80
CA ILE A 202 -9.52 1.45 -35.36
C ILE A 202 -9.56 1.40 -36.89
N ALA A 203 -9.15 0.29 -37.51
CA ALA A 203 -9.17 0.13 -38.96
C ALA A 203 -10.60 0.22 -39.53
N ALA A 204 -11.58 -0.38 -38.85
CA ALA A 204 -12.99 -0.29 -39.23
C ALA A 204 -13.50 1.16 -39.17
N ILE A 205 -13.17 1.90 -38.10
CA ILE A 205 -13.52 3.33 -37.96
C ILE A 205 -12.90 4.15 -39.10
N VAL A 206 -11.61 3.95 -39.39
CA VAL A 206 -10.91 4.64 -40.49
C VAL A 206 -11.56 4.32 -41.83
N MET A 207 -11.94 3.07 -42.08
CA MET A 207 -12.62 2.66 -43.31
C MET A 207 -13.99 3.30 -43.46
N VAL A 208 -14.78 3.39 -42.38
CA VAL A 208 -16.09 4.07 -42.36
C VAL A 208 -15.91 5.57 -42.64
N CYS A 209 -14.97 6.22 -41.97
CA CYS A 209 -14.64 7.64 -42.20
C CYS A 209 -14.20 7.89 -43.64
N TRP A 210 -13.35 7.02 -44.20
CA TRP A 210 -12.91 7.11 -45.59
C TRP A 210 -14.08 7.00 -46.58
N PHE A 211 -14.99 6.05 -46.36
CA PHE A 211 -16.20 5.90 -47.19
C PHE A 211 -17.14 7.12 -47.09
N ALA A 212 -17.33 7.67 -45.88
CA ALA A 212 -18.13 8.86 -45.66
C ALA A 212 -17.56 10.08 -46.37
N ILE A 213 -16.24 10.32 -46.28
CA ILE A 213 -15.54 11.39 -46.98
C ILE A 213 -15.67 11.21 -48.50
N LYS A 214 -15.49 9.99 -49.01
CA LYS A 214 -15.64 9.70 -50.44
C LYS A 214 -17.05 9.97 -50.95
N LYS A 215 -18.07 9.58 -50.18
CA LYS A 215 -19.49 9.84 -50.48
C LYS A 215 -19.80 11.34 -50.46
N SER A 216 -19.31 12.06 -49.46
CA SER A 216 -19.44 13.52 -49.34
C SER A 216 -18.81 14.23 -50.55
N ARG A 217 -17.55 13.93 -50.87
CA ARG A 217 -16.84 14.50 -52.03
C ARG A 217 -17.57 14.22 -53.35
N LYS A 218 -18.12 13.01 -53.52
CA LYS A 218 -18.93 12.67 -54.71
C LYS A 218 -20.19 13.54 -54.77
N ALA A 219 -20.92 13.69 -53.66
CA ALA A 219 -22.10 14.52 -53.58
C ALA A 219 -21.81 16.00 -53.90
N THR A 220 -20.74 16.56 -53.31
CA THR A 220 -20.30 17.94 -53.59
C THR A 220 -19.97 18.15 -55.06
N ARG A 221 -19.24 17.23 -55.69
CA ARG A 221 -18.94 17.30 -57.14
C ARG A 221 -20.22 17.31 -57.99
N THR A 222 -21.17 16.41 -57.72
CA THR A 222 -22.46 16.40 -58.44
C THR A 222 -23.29 17.67 -58.24
N LEU A 223 -23.22 18.29 -57.06
CA LEU A 223 -23.90 19.57 -56.80
C LEU A 223 -23.24 20.73 -57.56
N VAL A 224 -21.91 20.80 -57.53
CA VAL A 224 -21.13 21.78 -58.30
C VAL A 224 -21.41 21.62 -59.79
N ASP A 225 -21.35 20.41 -60.34
CA ASP A 225 -21.63 20.13 -61.76
C ASP A 225 -23.05 20.55 -62.18
N LYS A 226 -24.06 20.29 -61.32
CA LYS A 226 -25.43 20.76 -61.56
C LYS A 226 -25.53 22.28 -61.54
N TYR A 227 -24.86 22.93 -60.59
CA TYR A 227 -24.87 24.38 -60.45
C TYR A 227 -24.15 25.09 -61.62
N THR A 228 -23.01 24.55 -62.06
CA THR A 228 -22.27 25.07 -63.22
C THR A 228 -23.03 24.86 -64.54
N LYS A 229 -23.72 23.73 -64.71
CA LYS A 229 -24.61 23.51 -65.88
C LYS A 229 -25.80 24.46 -65.88
N TRP A 230 -26.40 24.73 -64.73
CA TRP A 230 -27.50 25.68 -64.60
C TRP A 230 -27.06 27.11 -64.96
N GLN A 231 -25.91 27.58 -64.48
CA GLN A 231 -25.39 28.91 -64.87
C GLN A 231 -24.90 28.99 -66.33
N GLY A 232 -24.37 27.89 -66.88
CA GLY A 232 -23.96 27.82 -68.29
C GLY A 232 -25.14 27.82 -69.28
N GLY A 233 -26.33 27.39 -68.85
CA GLY A 233 -27.55 27.37 -69.67
C GLY A 233 -28.35 28.69 -69.71
N VAL A 234 -27.95 29.71 -68.94
CA VAL A 234 -28.63 31.02 -68.86
C VAL A 234 -27.95 32.09 -69.75
N ARG A 235 -26.97 31.70 -70.58
CA ARG A 235 -26.41 32.57 -71.64
C ARG A 235 -26.88 32.10 -73.02
N LEU A 236 -28.08 32.51 -73.41
CA LEU A 236 -28.55 32.69 -74.79
C LEU A 236 -29.50 33.88 -74.81
#